data_AF-A0A257TZI2-F1
#
_entry.id   AF-A0A257TZI2-F1
#
_cell.length_a   1.000
_cell.length_b   1.000
_cell.length_c   1.000
_cell.angle_alpha   90.00
_cell.angle_beta   90.00
_cell.angle_gamma   90.00
#
_symmetry.space_group_name_H-M   'P 1'
#
loop_
_entity.id
_entity.type
_entity.pdbx_description
1 polymer ?
#
loop_
_entity_poly.entity_id
_entity_poly.type
_entity_poly.pdbx_seq_one_letter_code
_entity_poly.pdbx_strand_id
1 'polypeptide(L)'
;DGFGGAKWRADLWIYNPSATQAANVTVFLLLRQANPNPASQPVTVQPGDTLYFKDVIGAGLFNQSSAAGGLHILSDIPVLVTAESYDANVTTSKGTGTSGGFFGGIPASFGVGPGDSTDIIGLDQDASADTGNWRSNLALVETTGNPVNFALDRYDSDGTFLGSWACDGTNANCAPLGPREVRQFDLVLQNFSPPFGGNQRIHVRVTGGGGALIAAGSRIDNITGDPSTIDMSGSGRAGTYLCKLERTDYESPLTLTVDQGAVTALDATILFTNVDVLSCGGQVLRLNGPLTTPMPYDDDGNFSFVVGDSGLGVSLQVNGTITVTGAISGNATVTLTGVPGCSGSKSWPLVGARLP
;
A
#
# COMPACT_ATOMS: atom_id res chain seq x y z
N ASP A 1 29.58 2.58 -0.31
CA ASP A 1 30.21 1.84 0.81
C ASP A 1 29.28 1.79 2.00
N GLY A 2 29.30 0.70 2.76
CA GLY A 2 28.46 0.49 3.94
C GLY A 2 29.26 0.09 5.18
N PHE A 3 28.53 -0.20 6.26
CA PHE A 3 29.10 -0.66 7.54
C PHE A 3 30.02 -1.87 7.35
N GLY A 4 31.09 -1.96 8.15
CA GLY A 4 32.03 -3.09 8.11
C GLY A 4 32.86 -3.21 6.82
N GLY A 5 32.88 -2.18 5.96
CA GLY A 5 33.60 -2.21 4.67
C GLY A 5 32.78 -2.79 3.52
N ALA A 6 31.47 -3.01 3.71
CA ALA A 6 30.55 -3.50 2.69
C ALA A 6 30.58 -2.64 1.42
N LYS A 7 30.51 -3.29 0.26
CA LYS A 7 30.52 -2.66 -1.07
C LYS A 7 29.18 -2.88 -1.76
N TRP A 8 28.19 -2.12 -1.30
CA TRP A 8 26.84 -2.17 -1.84
C TRP A 8 26.77 -1.83 -3.33
N ARG A 9 26.02 -2.64 -4.07
CA ARG A 9 25.70 -2.54 -5.49
C ARG A 9 24.24 -2.90 -5.69
N ALA A 10 23.69 -2.52 -6.84
CA ALA A 10 22.34 -2.89 -7.20
C ALA A 10 22.27 -3.32 -8.66
N ASP A 11 21.55 -4.40 -8.91
CA ASP A 11 21.29 -4.93 -10.25
C ASP A 11 19.80 -4.77 -10.59
N LEU A 12 19.48 -4.59 -11.87
CA LEU A 12 18.11 -4.39 -12.36
C LEU A 12 17.82 -5.29 -13.56
N TRP A 13 16.67 -5.95 -13.54
CA TRP A 13 16.13 -6.69 -14.68
C TRP A 13 14.78 -6.10 -15.08
N ILE A 14 14.56 -5.94 -16.38
CA ILE A 14 13.29 -5.47 -16.95
C ILE A 14 12.91 -6.42 -18.08
N TYR A 15 11.82 -7.15 -17.91
CA TYR A 15 11.28 -8.10 -18.89
C TYR A 15 10.04 -7.51 -19.57
N ASN A 16 10.01 -7.55 -20.90
CA ASN A 16 8.84 -7.22 -21.69
C ASN A 16 8.10 -8.50 -22.11
N PRO A 17 6.93 -8.81 -21.52
CA PRO A 17 6.17 -10.00 -21.87
C PRO A 17 5.41 -9.89 -23.20
N SER A 18 5.34 -8.71 -23.83
CA SER A 18 4.66 -8.55 -25.11
C SER A 18 5.39 -9.32 -26.21
N ALA A 19 4.65 -10.05 -27.03
CA ALA A 19 5.21 -10.78 -28.17
C ALA A 19 5.47 -9.89 -29.40
N THR A 20 4.88 -8.69 -29.45
CA THR A 20 4.87 -7.87 -30.67
C THR A 20 5.19 -6.40 -30.47
N GLN A 21 5.10 -5.88 -29.24
CA GLN A 21 5.29 -4.45 -28.95
C GLN A 21 6.52 -4.24 -28.07
N ALA A 22 7.43 -3.36 -28.48
CA ALA A 22 8.54 -2.93 -27.64
C ALA A 22 8.02 -2.05 -26.48
N ALA A 23 8.61 -2.19 -25.30
CA ALA A 23 8.31 -1.35 -24.15
C ALA A 23 9.26 -0.15 -24.12
N ASN A 24 8.71 1.07 -24.08
CA ASN A 24 9.47 2.29 -23.83
C ASN A 24 9.44 2.57 -22.34
N VAL A 25 10.57 2.34 -21.68
CA VAL A 25 10.70 2.41 -20.23
C VAL A 25 11.56 3.61 -19.84
N THR A 26 11.13 4.36 -18.85
CA THR A 26 11.96 5.37 -18.19
C THR A 26 12.30 4.89 -16.77
N VAL A 27 13.60 4.73 -16.50
CA VAL A 27 14.12 4.37 -15.19
C VAL A 27 14.50 5.66 -14.46
N PHE A 28 13.92 5.89 -13.28
CA PHE A 28 14.22 7.02 -12.42
C PHE A 28 15.06 6.56 -11.22
N LEU A 29 16.14 7.30 -10.91
CA LEU A 29 16.90 7.13 -9.68
C LEU A 29 16.29 8.02 -8.59
N LEU A 30 15.75 7.40 -7.55
CA LEU A 30 15.22 8.09 -6.38
C LEU A 30 16.25 8.03 -5.25
N LEU A 31 16.92 9.13 -4.96
CA LEU A 31 17.88 9.21 -3.86
C LEU A 31 17.17 9.24 -2.50
N ARG A 32 17.91 9.00 -1.40
CA ARG A 32 17.39 9.07 -0.02
C ARG A 32 17.11 10.49 0.48
N GLN A 33 16.26 11.20 -0.26
CA GLN A 33 15.83 12.58 -0.05
C GLN A 33 14.59 12.83 -0.93
N ALA A 34 13.91 13.97 -0.79
CA ALA A 34 12.85 14.35 -1.71
C ALA A 34 13.39 14.48 -3.16
N ASN A 35 12.68 13.88 -4.12
CA ASN A 35 13.04 13.84 -5.53
C ASN A 35 11.93 14.49 -6.40
N PRO A 36 11.74 15.82 -6.37
CA PRO A 36 10.76 16.49 -7.22
C PRO A 36 11.09 16.34 -8.71
N ASN A 37 12.38 16.26 -9.04
CA ASN A 37 12.92 16.08 -10.39
C ASN A 37 14.04 15.02 -10.37
N PRO A 38 13.72 13.72 -10.27
CA PRO A 38 14.73 12.66 -10.20
C PRO A 38 15.51 12.53 -11.51
N ALA A 39 16.78 12.12 -11.41
CA ALA A 39 17.55 11.72 -12.58
C ALA A 39 16.86 10.53 -13.27
N SER A 40 16.83 10.52 -14.60
CA SER A 40 16.16 9.48 -15.37
C SER A 40 16.94 9.06 -16.60
N GLN A 41 16.73 7.82 -17.03
CA GLN A 41 17.32 7.25 -18.22
C GLN A 41 16.25 6.49 -19.02
N PRO A 42 16.05 6.81 -20.31
CA PRO A 42 15.15 6.05 -21.17
C PRO A 42 15.84 4.76 -21.64
N VAL A 43 15.10 3.66 -21.67
CA VAL A 43 15.54 2.36 -22.19
C VAL A 43 14.40 1.73 -22.97
N THR A 44 14.72 0.97 -24.01
CA THR A 44 13.72 0.23 -24.80
C THR A 44 13.94 -1.27 -24.62
N VAL A 45 12.90 -1.98 -24.18
CA VAL A 45 12.92 -3.45 -24.06
C VAL A 45 12.16 -4.04 -25.25
N GLN A 46 12.84 -4.78 -26.11
CA GLN A 46 12.20 -5.38 -27.28
C GLN A 46 11.15 -6.44 -26.88
N PRO A 47 10.22 -6.81 -27.77
CA PRO A 47 9.23 -7.84 -27.47
C PRO A 47 9.88 -9.16 -27.05
N GLY A 48 9.48 -9.71 -25.90
CA GLY A 48 10.00 -10.97 -25.36
C GLY A 48 11.40 -10.88 -24.73
N ASP A 49 12.05 -9.72 -24.74
CA ASP A 49 13.40 -9.55 -24.20
C ASP A 49 13.41 -9.21 -22.70
N THR A 50 14.53 -9.54 -22.06
CA THR A 50 14.88 -9.08 -20.71
C THR A 50 16.16 -8.25 -20.78
N LEU A 51 16.10 -6.98 -20.39
CA LEU A 51 17.29 -6.17 -20.16
C LEU A 51 17.84 -6.43 -18.75
N TYR A 52 19.16 -6.53 -18.65
CA TYR A 52 19.90 -6.64 -17.40
C TYR A 52 20.89 -5.48 -17.28
N PHE A 53 20.80 -4.73 -16.19
CA PHE A 53 21.73 -3.67 -15.84
C PHE A 53 22.48 -4.07 -14.58
N LYS A 54 23.75 -4.44 -14.75
CA LYS A 54 24.68 -4.65 -13.66
C LYS A 54 25.08 -3.32 -13.04
N ASP A 55 25.11 -3.24 -11.71
CA ASP A 55 25.46 -2.03 -10.96
C ASP A 55 24.72 -0.78 -11.49
N VAL A 56 23.39 -0.88 -11.59
CA VAL A 56 22.52 0.10 -12.25
C VAL A 56 22.73 1.53 -11.76
N ILE A 57 23.06 1.72 -10.47
CA ILE A 57 23.36 3.02 -9.88
C ILE A 57 24.80 3.45 -10.19
N GLY A 58 25.77 2.56 -9.96
CA GLY A 58 27.20 2.79 -10.14
C GLY A 58 27.60 2.71 -11.60
N ALA A 59 28.39 1.71 -11.97
CA ALA A 59 28.97 1.59 -13.31
C ALA A 59 27.96 1.34 -14.46
N GLY A 60 26.70 1.05 -14.13
CA GLY A 60 25.64 0.79 -15.08
C GLY A 60 24.97 2.06 -15.60
N LEU A 61 23.67 2.19 -15.34
CA LEU A 61 22.79 3.13 -16.04
C LEU A 61 22.98 4.59 -15.60
N PHE A 62 23.27 4.85 -14.32
CA PHE A 62 23.31 6.21 -13.76
C PHE A 62 24.72 6.79 -13.53
N ASN A 63 25.78 5.97 -13.60
CA ASN A 63 27.17 6.38 -13.41
C ASN A 63 27.43 7.18 -12.12
N GLN A 64 26.83 6.76 -11.00
CA GLN A 64 26.96 7.43 -9.70
C GLN A 64 28.01 6.73 -8.83
N SER A 65 29.07 7.46 -8.45
CA SER A 65 30.14 6.91 -7.60
C SER A 65 29.75 6.75 -6.13
N SER A 66 28.73 7.47 -5.66
CA SER A 66 28.25 7.43 -4.28
C SER A 66 26.78 7.83 -4.21
N ALA A 67 25.89 6.85 -4.38
CA ALA A 67 24.46 7.04 -4.26
C ALA A 67 23.79 5.84 -3.58
N ALA A 68 22.71 6.11 -2.86
CA ALA A 68 21.83 5.11 -2.26
C ALA A 68 20.40 5.60 -2.40
N GLY A 69 19.47 4.68 -2.61
CA GLY A 69 18.11 5.05 -2.98
C GLY A 69 17.31 3.86 -3.51
N GLY A 70 16.27 4.18 -4.25
CA GLY A 70 15.41 3.22 -4.95
C GLY A 70 15.27 3.58 -6.43
N LEU A 71 14.52 2.75 -7.14
CA LEU A 71 14.24 2.93 -8.56
C LEU A 71 12.73 3.06 -8.75
N HIS A 72 12.32 4.00 -9.60
CA HIS A 72 10.94 4.09 -10.07
C HIS A 72 10.94 3.84 -11.58
N ILE A 73 10.10 2.91 -12.03
CA ILE A 73 10.03 2.46 -13.41
C ILE A 73 8.69 2.89 -14.00
N LEU A 74 8.73 3.67 -15.08
CA LEU A 74 7.56 4.01 -15.87
C LEU A 74 7.65 3.34 -17.23
N SER A 75 6.58 2.67 -17.68
CA SER A 75 6.53 1.99 -18.96
C SER A 75 5.22 2.29 -19.67
N ASP A 76 5.24 2.35 -21.00
CA ASP A 76 4.05 2.55 -21.84
C ASP A 76 3.20 1.27 -22.02
N ILE A 77 3.79 0.11 -21.73
CA ILE A 77 3.11 -1.19 -21.64
C ILE A 77 3.51 -1.93 -20.36
N PRO A 78 2.73 -2.93 -19.90
CA PRO A 78 3.11 -3.75 -18.75
C PRO A 78 4.47 -4.43 -18.93
N VAL A 79 5.33 -4.35 -17.92
CA VAL A 79 6.64 -5.01 -17.84
C VAL A 79 6.79 -5.70 -16.48
N LEU A 80 7.62 -6.74 -16.42
CA LEU A 80 8.08 -7.31 -15.15
C LEU A 80 9.41 -6.68 -14.78
N VAL A 81 9.56 -6.30 -13.52
CA VAL A 81 10.78 -5.70 -12.99
C VAL A 81 11.21 -6.47 -11.77
N THR A 82 12.50 -6.75 -11.66
CA THR A 82 13.12 -7.21 -10.42
C THR A 82 14.44 -6.49 -10.20
N ALA A 83 14.83 -6.31 -8.95
CA ALA A 83 16.11 -5.71 -8.60
C ALA A 83 16.73 -6.45 -7.42
N GLU A 84 18.05 -6.34 -7.30
CA GLU A 84 18.79 -6.82 -6.13
C GLU A 84 19.60 -5.66 -5.56
N SER A 85 19.71 -5.60 -4.23
CA SER A 85 20.69 -4.75 -3.53
C SER A 85 21.59 -5.65 -2.69
N TYR A 86 22.89 -5.65 -2.98
CA TYR A 86 23.82 -6.62 -2.42
C TYR A 86 25.19 -6.03 -2.08
N ASP A 87 25.84 -6.58 -1.05
CA ASP A 87 27.25 -6.38 -0.79
C ASP A 87 28.07 -7.25 -1.76
N ALA A 88 28.90 -6.62 -2.57
CA ALA A 88 29.74 -7.29 -3.57
C ALA A 88 31.07 -7.83 -3.02
N ASN A 89 31.34 -7.70 -1.71
CA ASN A 89 32.64 -7.99 -1.12
C ASN A 89 32.59 -9.04 0.01
N VAL A 90 31.62 -9.94 -0.02
CA VAL A 90 31.46 -10.98 1.02
C VAL A 90 32.53 -12.05 0.84
N THR A 91 33.41 -12.21 1.83
CA THR A 91 34.52 -13.18 1.75
C THR A 91 34.12 -14.51 2.36
N THR A 92 34.27 -15.59 1.59
CA THR A 92 33.97 -16.97 2.02
C THR A 92 35.17 -17.88 1.80
N SER A 93 35.09 -19.13 2.26
CA SER A 93 36.09 -20.16 1.94
C SER A 93 36.20 -20.49 0.44
N LYS A 94 35.24 -20.04 -0.38
CA LYS A 94 35.22 -20.22 -1.84
C LYS A 94 35.66 -18.97 -2.61
N GLY A 95 36.09 -17.92 -1.92
CA GLY A 95 36.45 -16.62 -2.49
C GLY A 95 35.43 -15.52 -2.19
N THR A 96 35.49 -14.43 -2.96
CA THR A 96 34.58 -13.29 -2.81
C THR A 96 33.25 -13.57 -3.54
N GLY A 97 32.14 -13.50 -2.79
CA GLY A 97 30.78 -13.62 -3.29
C GLY A 97 29.94 -12.38 -2.97
N THR A 98 28.62 -12.53 -3.09
CA THR A 98 27.64 -11.48 -2.81
C THR A 98 26.68 -11.92 -1.71
N SER A 99 26.14 -10.94 -0.96
CA SER A 99 25.00 -11.16 -0.06
C SER A 99 24.07 -9.96 -0.15
N GLY A 100 22.78 -10.18 -0.37
CA GLY A 100 21.87 -9.11 -0.73
C GLY A 100 20.41 -9.52 -0.75
N GLY A 101 19.55 -8.50 -0.75
CA GLY A 101 18.10 -8.65 -0.80
C GLY A 101 17.60 -8.52 -2.24
N PHE A 102 16.67 -9.38 -2.60
CA PHE A 102 15.97 -9.33 -3.89
C PHE A 102 14.62 -8.63 -3.72
N PHE A 103 14.19 -7.90 -4.74
CA PHE A 103 12.97 -7.11 -4.77
C PHE A 103 12.20 -7.35 -6.08
N GLY A 104 10.92 -7.67 -5.97
CA GLY A 104 9.98 -7.55 -7.08
C GLY A 104 9.56 -6.11 -7.28
N GLY A 105 9.34 -5.70 -8.52
CA GLY A 105 8.72 -4.40 -8.81
C GLY A 105 7.28 -4.36 -8.29
N ILE A 106 6.97 -3.37 -7.45
CA ILE A 106 5.63 -3.17 -6.89
C ILE A 106 4.96 -2.02 -7.66
N PRO A 107 3.76 -2.21 -8.23
CA PRO A 107 3.02 -1.13 -8.87
C PRO A 107 2.74 0.02 -7.91
N ALA A 108 2.91 1.26 -8.36
CA ALA A 108 2.61 2.45 -7.56
C ALA A 108 1.15 2.50 -7.07
N SER A 109 0.22 1.88 -7.80
CA SER A 109 -1.20 1.77 -7.42
C SER A 109 -1.44 0.92 -6.17
N PHE A 110 -0.44 0.16 -5.70
CA PHE A 110 -0.51 -0.62 -4.47
C PHE A 110 -0.10 0.22 -3.24
N GLY A 111 0.39 1.45 -3.47
CA GLY A 111 0.75 2.37 -2.41
C GLY A 111 -0.39 2.58 -1.42
N VAL A 112 -0.02 2.65 -0.15
CA VAL A 112 -0.89 2.91 0.99
C VAL A 112 -1.03 4.43 1.13
N GLY A 113 -2.23 4.96 0.96
CA GLY A 113 -2.52 6.41 1.00
C GLY A 113 -3.14 6.85 2.33
N PRO A 114 -3.54 8.13 2.47
CA PRO A 114 -4.11 8.66 3.71
C PRO A 114 -5.28 7.80 4.22
N GLY A 115 -5.25 7.46 5.50
CA GLY A 115 -6.22 6.60 6.19
C GLY A 115 -6.07 5.11 5.94
N ASP A 116 -5.14 4.69 5.09
CA ASP A 116 -4.75 3.29 4.95
C ASP A 116 -3.53 2.93 5.80
N SER A 117 -3.29 1.62 5.90
CA SER A 117 -2.16 1.05 6.62
C SER A 117 -1.65 -0.25 5.99
N THR A 118 -0.44 -0.65 6.38
CA THR A 118 0.17 -1.94 6.02
C THR A 118 1.05 -2.45 7.15
N ASP A 119 1.33 -3.75 7.16
CA ASP A 119 2.25 -4.38 8.10
C ASP A 119 3.54 -4.87 7.43
N ILE A 120 4.63 -4.82 8.20
CA ILE A 120 5.89 -5.51 7.96
C ILE A 120 6.10 -6.46 9.15
N ILE A 121 6.18 -7.76 8.89
CA ILE A 121 6.18 -8.82 9.92
C ILE A 121 7.53 -9.54 10.01
N GLY A 122 7.74 -10.28 11.09
CA GLY A 122 8.90 -11.16 11.23
C GLY A 122 10.23 -10.42 11.43
N LEU A 123 10.17 -9.17 11.87
CA LEU A 123 11.34 -8.36 12.18
C LEU A 123 12.04 -8.87 13.44
N ASP A 124 13.36 -8.78 13.50
CA ASP A 124 14.15 -9.27 14.62
C ASP A 124 15.35 -8.36 14.85
N GLN A 125 15.55 -7.98 16.11
CA GLN A 125 16.69 -7.19 16.54
C GLN A 125 17.00 -7.49 18.00
N ASP A 126 18.17 -8.07 18.25
CA ASP A 126 18.58 -8.54 19.58
C ASP A 126 19.59 -7.60 20.27
N ALA A 127 20.31 -6.78 19.51
CA ALA A 127 21.13 -5.67 20.02
C ALA A 127 21.39 -4.61 18.94
N SER A 128 22.47 -3.82 19.10
CA SER A 128 22.98 -2.93 18.05
C SER A 128 23.59 -3.72 16.88
N ALA A 129 23.74 -3.08 15.72
CA ALA A 129 24.21 -3.75 14.49
C ALA A 129 25.58 -4.45 14.60
N ASP A 130 26.42 -4.04 15.54
CA ASP A 130 27.77 -4.54 15.78
C ASP A 130 27.86 -5.63 16.86
N THR A 131 26.81 -5.79 17.68
CA THR A 131 26.82 -6.72 18.83
C THR A 131 25.70 -7.74 18.81
N GLY A 132 24.64 -7.52 18.02
CA GLY A 132 23.51 -8.43 17.87
C GLY A 132 23.71 -9.44 16.75
N ASN A 133 23.01 -10.56 16.81
CA ASN A 133 22.95 -11.54 15.71
C ASN A 133 21.94 -11.13 14.64
N TRP A 134 20.91 -10.34 15.00
CA TRP A 134 19.86 -9.94 14.08
C TRP A 134 19.72 -8.42 14.04
N ARG A 135 19.48 -7.89 12.84
CA ARG A 135 19.04 -6.51 12.66
C ARG A 135 17.90 -6.42 11.66
N SER A 136 17.02 -5.45 11.87
CA SER A 136 15.92 -5.16 10.97
C SER A 136 15.97 -3.74 10.46
N ASN A 137 15.73 -3.57 9.17
CA ASN A 137 15.57 -2.26 8.54
C ASN A 137 14.17 -2.14 7.93
N LEU A 138 13.70 -0.92 7.75
CA LEU A 138 12.46 -0.58 7.06
C LEU A 138 12.78 0.40 5.93
N ALA A 139 12.35 0.11 4.72
CA ALA A 139 12.40 1.01 3.58
C ALA A 139 10.99 1.47 3.21
N LEU A 140 10.83 2.77 2.96
CA LEU A 140 9.60 3.39 2.48
C LEU A 140 9.89 4.14 1.18
N VAL A 141 8.94 4.10 0.23
CA VAL A 141 9.02 4.81 -1.04
C VAL A 141 7.73 5.56 -1.29
N GLU A 142 7.79 6.87 -1.50
CA GLU A 142 6.64 7.68 -1.92
C GLU A 142 6.37 7.50 -3.42
N THR A 143 5.10 7.32 -3.80
CA THR A 143 4.72 6.79 -5.13
C THR A 143 3.98 7.78 -6.04
N THR A 144 3.51 8.91 -5.51
CA THR A 144 2.60 9.84 -6.19
C THR A 144 3.24 11.18 -6.57
N GLY A 145 4.37 11.53 -5.95
CA GLY A 145 4.99 12.85 -6.04
C GLY A 145 4.46 13.86 -5.02
N ASN A 146 3.73 13.44 -3.99
CA ASN A 146 3.18 14.31 -2.95
C ASN A 146 3.73 13.93 -1.56
N PRO A 147 3.77 14.86 -0.59
CA PRO A 147 4.18 14.54 0.76
C PRO A 147 3.27 13.50 1.44
N VAL A 148 3.86 12.67 2.31
CA VAL A 148 3.16 11.64 3.09
C VAL A 148 3.48 11.80 4.57
N ASN A 149 2.44 12.04 5.38
CA ASN A 149 2.52 11.95 6.83
C ASN A 149 2.17 10.53 7.24
N PHE A 150 2.96 9.93 8.12
CA PHE A 150 2.75 8.54 8.54
C PHE A 150 3.15 8.33 10.00
N ALA A 151 2.80 7.19 10.55
CA ALA A 151 3.25 6.71 11.85
C ALA A 151 3.68 5.26 11.75
N LEU A 152 4.68 4.89 12.54
CA LEU A 152 5.16 3.52 12.70
C LEU A 152 4.74 3.01 14.08
N ASP A 153 3.90 1.99 14.12
CA ASP A 153 3.46 1.36 15.36
C ASP A 153 4.13 0.00 15.49
N ARG A 154 4.71 -0.26 16.67
CA ARG A 154 5.40 -1.52 16.93
C ARG A 154 4.54 -2.45 17.76
N TYR A 155 4.52 -3.72 17.36
CA TYR A 155 3.90 -4.81 18.09
C TYR A 155 4.92 -5.93 18.34
N ASP A 156 4.83 -6.57 19.49
CA ASP A 156 5.62 -7.76 19.81
C ASP A 156 5.06 -9.05 19.20
N SER A 157 5.68 -10.18 19.52
CA SER A 157 5.32 -11.50 19.01
C SER A 157 3.95 -12.00 19.46
N ASP A 158 3.40 -11.43 20.54
CA ASP A 158 2.09 -11.78 21.09
C ASP A 158 1.01 -10.80 20.60
N GLY A 159 1.38 -9.82 19.76
CA GLY A 159 0.49 -8.78 19.27
C GLY A 159 0.29 -7.63 20.26
N THR A 160 1.12 -7.51 21.30
CA THR A 160 1.05 -6.39 22.24
C THR A 160 1.63 -5.14 21.60
N PHE A 161 0.89 -4.03 21.65
CA PHE A 161 1.39 -2.73 21.20
C PHE A 161 2.49 -2.22 22.13
N LEU A 162 3.65 -1.88 21.57
CA LEU A 162 4.82 -1.41 22.29
C LEU A 162 5.06 0.10 22.16
N GLY A 163 4.52 0.75 21.13
CA GLY A 163 4.66 2.19 20.95
C GLY A 163 4.41 2.66 19.53
N SER A 164 4.25 3.96 19.37
CA SER A 164 4.04 4.65 18.10
C SER A 164 5.12 5.69 17.87
N TRP A 165 5.57 5.82 16.63
CA TRP A 165 6.56 6.80 16.21
C TRP A 165 6.01 7.61 15.02
N ALA A 166 5.53 8.81 15.32
CA ALA A 166 4.93 9.71 14.33
C ALA A 166 5.98 10.36 13.44
N CYS A 167 5.67 10.47 12.15
CA CYS A 167 6.48 11.04 11.08
C CYS A 167 5.64 12.06 10.29
N ASP A 168 5.08 13.04 11.00
CA ASP A 168 4.14 14.05 10.51
C ASP A 168 4.65 15.49 10.73
N GLY A 169 5.92 15.62 11.13
CA GLY A 169 6.56 16.91 11.45
C GLY A 169 6.46 17.31 12.93
N THR A 170 5.70 16.59 13.75
CA THR A 170 5.65 16.83 15.21
C THR A 170 6.84 16.20 15.95
N ASN A 171 7.49 15.21 15.34
CA ASN A 171 8.62 14.49 15.88
C ASN A 171 9.93 14.93 15.21
N ALA A 172 10.84 15.50 15.99
CA ALA A 172 12.13 15.97 15.47
C ALA A 172 13.01 14.84 14.90
N ASN A 173 12.75 13.59 15.28
CA ASN A 173 13.51 12.42 14.82
C ASN A 173 12.85 11.70 13.64
N CYS A 174 11.66 12.13 13.21
CA CYS A 174 11.02 11.60 12.01
C CYS A 174 10.17 12.65 11.28
N ALA A 175 10.61 13.03 10.09
CA ALA A 175 9.88 13.95 9.21
C ALA A 175 8.84 13.20 8.35
N PRO A 176 7.89 13.90 7.71
CA PRO A 176 7.12 13.34 6.60
C PRO A 176 8.02 12.87 5.45
N LEU A 177 7.52 11.98 4.57
CA LEU A 177 8.18 11.72 3.29
C LEU A 177 7.89 12.88 2.33
N GLY A 178 8.91 13.34 1.61
CA GLY A 178 8.76 14.27 0.50
C GLY A 178 8.37 13.59 -0.83
N PRO A 179 8.11 14.38 -1.88
CA PRO A 179 7.82 13.89 -3.23
C PRO A 179 8.85 12.86 -3.72
N ARG A 180 8.39 11.66 -4.05
CA ARG A 180 9.18 10.51 -4.53
C ARG A 180 10.39 10.20 -3.65
N GLU A 181 10.30 10.48 -2.36
CA GLU A 181 11.36 10.19 -1.41
C GLU A 181 11.46 8.68 -1.18
N VAL A 182 12.70 8.20 -1.11
CA VAL A 182 13.03 6.89 -0.56
C VAL A 182 13.62 7.12 0.82
N ARG A 183 13.11 6.43 1.85
CA ARG A 183 13.67 6.48 3.19
C ARG A 183 13.96 5.10 3.70
N GLN A 184 15.13 4.92 4.31
CA GLN A 184 15.48 3.71 5.02
C GLN A 184 15.71 4.04 6.49
N PHE A 185 15.03 3.32 7.37
CA PHE A 185 15.29 3.26 8.80
C PHE A 185 16.15 2.04 9.07
N ASP A 186 17.44 2.29 9.27
CA ASP A 186 18.35 1.26 9.75
C ASP A 186 18.04 0.94 11.21
N LEU A 187 18.13 -0.34 11.61
CA LEU A 187 17.86 -0.78 12.98
C LEU A 187 16.49 -0.30 13.51
N VAL A 188 15.44 -0.42 12.68
CA VAL A 188 14.15 0.28 12.87
C VAL A 188 13.54 0.10 14.27
N LEU A 189 13.78 -1.04 14.93
CA LEU A 189 13.24 -1.35 16.26
C LEU A 189 13.86 -0.50 17.39
N GLN A 190 15.04 0.09 17.20
CA GLN A 190 15.71 0.96 18.18
C GLN A 190 14.99 2.29 18.38
N ASN A 191 14.07 2.64 17.48
CA ASN A 191 13.27 3.86 17.59
C ASN A 191 12.11 3.72 18.61
N PHE A 192 11.95 2.54 19.20
CA PHE A 192 10.92 2.21 20.18
C PHE A 192 11.53 1.83 21.53
N SER A 193 10.70 1.82 22.57
CA SER A 193 11.04 1.27 23.88
C SER A 193 10.12 0.07 24.17
N PRO A 194 10.64 -1.12 24.46
CA PRO A 194 12.07 -1.49 24.45
C PRO A 194 12.68 -1.48 23.04
N PRO A 195 14.00 -1.29 22.86
CA PRO A 195 14.63 -1.13 21.53
C PRO A 195 14.89 -2.44 20.76
N PHE A 196 14.63 -3.59 21.40
CA PHE A 196 14.97 -4.93 20.90
C PHE A 196 13.77 -5.86 21.07
N GLY A 197 13.76 -6.95 20.30
CA GLY A 197 12.74 -7.99 20.33
C GLY A 197 12.78 -8.84 19.07
N GLY A 198 12.42 -10.12 19.21
CA GLY A 198 12.30 -11.06 18.11
C GLY A 198 10.85 -11.23 17.63
N ASN A 199 10.67 -11.59 16.36
CA ASN A 199 9.37 -11.79 15.72
C ASN A 199 8.41 -10.60 15.93
N GLN A 200 8.89 -9.40 15.62
CA GLN A 200 8.18 -8.14 15.79
C GLN A 200 7.43 -7.76 14.51
N ARG A 201 6.43 -6.91 14.67
CA ARG A 201 5.67 -6.31 13.56
C ARG A 201 5.75 -4.78 13.64
N ILE A 202 5.99 -4.14 12.50
CA ILE A 202 5.78 -2.71 12.32
C ILE A 202 4.54 -2.50 11.46
N HIS A 203 3.56 -1.81 12.02
CA HIS A 203 2.36 -1.36 11.35
C HIS A 203 2.57 0.09 10.89
N VAL A 204 2.53 0.32 9.58
CA VAL A 204 2.75 1.62 8.95
C VAL A 204 1.38 2.22 8.62
N ARG A 205 0.99 3.29 9.32
CA ARG A 205 -0.26 4.03 9.06
C ARG A 205 0.05 5.32 8.34
N VAL A 206 -0.67 5.61 7.26
CA VAL A 206 -0.57 6.92 6.61
C VAL A 206 -1.65 7.84 7.18
N THR A 207 -1.19 8.84 7.91
CA THR A 207 -2.05 9.70 8.74
C THR A 207 -2.45 10.99 8.05
N GLY A 208 -1.86 11.32 6.90
CA GLY A 208 -2.20 12.49 6.11
C GLY A 208 -1.22 12.77 4.99
N GLY A 209 -1.32 13.97 4.43
CA GLY A 209 -0.65 14.31 3.16
C GLY A 209 -1.51 13.94 1.96
N GLY A 210 -0.97 14.16 0.77
CA GLY A 210 -1.66 13.87 -0.50
C GLY A 210 -1.04 12.70 -1.28
N GLY A 211 -0.03 12.04 -0.70
CA GLY A 211 0.68 10.94 -1.35
C GLY A 211 0.40 9.58 -0.75
N ALA A 212 1.02 8.57 -1.34
CA ALA A 212 0.94 7.18 -0.91
C ALA A 212 2.33 6.57 -0.88
N LEU A 213 2.54 5.59 0.00
CA LEU A 213 3.83 4.92 0.17
C LEU A 213 3.77 3.41 -0.04
N ILE A 214 4.89 2.84 -0.45
CA ILE A 214 5.15 1.40 -0.42
C ILE A 214 6.18 1.14 0.67
N ALA A 215 6.04 0.04 1.41
CA ALA A 215 6.96 -0.37 2.46
C ALA A 215 7.64 -1.71 2.12
N ALA A 216 8.86 -1.90 2.59
CA ALA A 216 9.56 -3.17 2.59
C ALA A 216 10.45 -3.27 3.84
N GLY A 217 10.57 -4.46 4.40
CA GLY A 217 11.48 -4.77 5.49
C GLY A 217 12.69 -5.55 5.03
N SER A 218 13.74 -5.56 5.84
CA SER A 218 14.80 -6.56 5.75
C SER A 218 15.11 -7.10 7.13
N ARG A 219 15.17 -8.42 7.30
CA ARG A 219 15.76 -9.06 8.48
C ARG A 219 17.11 -9.64 8.08
N ILE A 220 18.16 -9.24 8.77
CA ILE A 220 19.54 -9.57 8.41
C ILE A 220 20.19 -10.34 9.55
N ASP A 221 20.78 -11.48 9.22
CA ASP A 221 21.74 -12.17 10.09
C ASP A 221 23.07 -11.41 10.05
N ASN A 222 23.47 -10.80 11.16
CA ASN A 222 24.71 -10.04 11.26
C ASN A 222 25.97 -10.91 11.18
N ILE A 223 25.86 -12.22 11.46
CA ILE A 223 27.00 -13.16 11.40
C ILE A 223 27.36 -13.44 9.93
N THR A 224 26.36 -13.74 9.11
CA THR A 224 26.55 -14.13 7.71
C THR A 224 26.42 -12.94 6.76
N GLY A 225 25.74 -11.88 7.18
CA GLY A 225 25.32 -10.77 6.33
C GLY A 225 24.15 -11.11 5.40
N ASP A 226 23.48 -12.25 5.61
CA ASP A 226 22.39 -12.74 4.78
C ASP A 226 21.06 -12.01 5.10
N PRO A 227 20.46 -11.29 4.13
CA PRO A 227 19.17 -10.63 4.33
C PRO A 227 18.00 -11.49 3.83
N SER A 228 16.90 -11.45 4.56
CA SER A 228 15.57 -11.78 4.05
C SER A 228 14.81 -10.48 3.77
N THR A 229 14.40 -10.28 2.51
CA THR A 229 13.45 -9.22 2.15
C THR A 229 12.06 -9.59 2.67
N ILE A 230 11.36 -8.62 3.25
CA ILE A 230 10.00 -8.78 3.78
C ILE A 230 9.11 -7.80 3.04
N ASP A 231 8.09 -8.30 2.37
CA ASP A 231 7.12 -7.46 1.66
C ASP A 231 6.10 -6.85 2.63
N MET A 232 5.55 -5.71 2.24
CA MET A 232 4.37 -5.14 2.87
C MET A 232 3.12 -6.02 2.67
N SER A 233 2.22 -6.02 3.65
CA SER A 233 0.94 -6.70 3.54
C SER A 233 -0.12 -5.86 2.80
N GLY A 234 -0.62 -6.37 1.68
CA GLY A 234 -1.80 -5.80 1.02
C GLY A 234 -1.53 -4.57 0.14
N SER A 235 -2.57 -3.82 -0.16
CA SER A 235 -2.56 -2.63 -1.02
C SER A 235 -3.44 -1.51 -0.45
N GLY A 236 -3.19 -0.25 -0.82
CA GLY A 236 -4.09 0.85 -0.47
C GLY A 236 -5.52 0.61 -0.95
N ARG A 237 -6.51 1.05 -0.16
CA ARG A 237 -7.95 0.82 -0.38
C ARG A 237 -8.61 1.94 -1.20
N ALA A 238 -7.93 3.05 -1.49
CA ALA A 238 -8.49 4.10 -2.35
C ALA A 238 -8.89 3.56 -3.73
N GLY A 239 -10.06 3.93 -4.25
CA GLY A 239 -10.54 3.47 -5.56
C GLY A 239 -12.05 3.39 -5.66
N THR A 240 -12.54 2.98 -6.83
CA THR A 240 -13.96 2.72 -7.06
C THR A 240 -14.25 1.24 -6.88
N TYR A 241 -15.31 0.91 -6.16
CA TYR A 241 -15.73 -0.45 -5.86
C TYR A 241 -17.09 -0.69 -6.45
N LEU A 242 -17.21 -1.75 -7.27
CA LEU A 242 -18.49 -2.25 -7.70
C LEU A 242 -18.97 -3.28 -6.69
N CYS A 243 -20.03 -2.93 -5.99
CA CYS A 243 -20.72 -3.79 -5.05
C CYS A 243 -22.07 -4.22 -5.62
N LYS A 244 -22.57 -5.33 -5.10
CA LYS A 244 -23.91 -5.82 -5.35
C LYS A 244 -24.63 -6.06 -4.03
N LEU A 245 -25.92 -5.75 -4.04
CA LEU A 245 -26.86 -6.18 -3.01
C LEU A 245 -27.40 -7.54 -3.43
N GLU A 246 -27.07 -8.60 -2.70
CA GLU A 246 -27.54 -9.96 -2.99
C GLU A 246 -28.99 -10.11 -2.52
N ARG A 247 -29.95 -9.90 -3.43
CA ARG A 247 -31.38 -10.10 -3.14
C ARG A 247 -31.85 -11.44 -3.68
N THR A 248 -32.99 -11.90 -3.16
CA THR A 248 -33.55 -13.22 -3.49
C THR A 248 -33.82 -13.39 -4.98
N ASP A 249 -34.35 -12.34 -5.64
CA ASP A 249 -34.89 -12.46 -7.00
C ASP A 249 -34.11 -11.67 -8.05
N TYR A 250 -33.24 -10.74 -7.63
CA TYR A 250 -32.40 -9.92 -8.51
C TYR A 250 -31.27 -9.24 -7.72
N GLU A 251 -30.24 -8.79 -8.42
CA GLU A 251 -29.15 -8.02 -7.81
C GLU A 251 -29.33 -6.54 -8.12
N SER A 252 -29.01 -5.68 -7.14
CA SER A 252 -28.97 -4.23 -7.35
C SER A 252 -27.51 -3.76 -7.24
N PRO A 253 -26.94 -3.13 -8.28
CA PRO A 253 -25.58 -2.61 -8.22
C PRO A 253 -25.51 -1.39 -7.31
N LEU A 254 -24.39 -1.28 -6.61
CA LEU A 254 -24.03 -0.17 -5.74
C LEU A 254 -22.55 0.11 -5.97
N THR A 255 -22.20 1.33 -6.34
CA THR A 255 -20.81 1.75 -6.49
C THR A 255 -20.40 2.57 -5.26
N LEU A 256 -19.27 2.23 -4.66
CA LEU A 256 -18.63 3.04 -3.62
C LEU A 256 -17.37 3.68 -4.19
N THR A 257 -17.16 4.97 -3.91
CA THR A 257 -15.87 5.61 -4.13
C THR A 257 -15.18 5.76 -2.78
N VAL A 258 -13.95 5.28 -2.70
CA VAL A 258 -13.10 5.33 -1.52
C VAL A 258 -11.92 6.23 -1.84
N ASP A 259 -11.67 7.21 -1.00
CA ASP A 259 -10.50 8.07 -1.10
C ASP A 259 -10.11 8.57 0.29
N GLN A 260 -8.81 8.77 0.51
CA GLN A 260 -8.27 9.33 1.75
C GLN A 260 -8.87 8.74 3.03
N GLY A 261 -8.92 7.41 3.15
CA GLY A 261 -9.37 6.76 4.38
C GLY A 261 -10.88 6.69 4.56
N ALA A 262 -11.66 7.11 3.56
CA ALA A 262 -13.10 7.24 3.69
C ALA A 262 -13.85 6.80 2.44
N VAL A 263 -15.08 6.31 2.63
CA VAL A 263 -16.08 6.28 1.57
C VAL A 263 -16.51 7.73 1.32
N THR A 264 -16.27 8.24 0.12
CA THR A 264 -16.50 9.64 -0.25
C THR A 264 -17.72 9.82 -1.15
N ALA A 265 -18.12 8.80 -1.89
CA ALA A 265 -19.30 8.85 -2.74
C ALA A 265 -19.99 7.48 -2.86
N LEU A 266 -21.28 7.52 -3.18
CA LEU A 266 -22.08 6.35 -3.47
C LEU A 266 -22.94 6.60 -4.71
N ASP A 267 -23.05 5.59 -5.57
CA ASP A 267 -24.05 5.54 -6.63
C ASP A 267 -24.83 4.22 -6.52
N ALA A 268 -26.11 4.31 -6.22
CA ALA A 268 -27.00 3.18 -6.08
C ALA A 268 -28.35 3.50 -6.73
N THR A 269 -28.80 2.59 -7.59
CA THR A 269 -30.19 2.55 -8.06
C THR A 269 -30.86 1.34 -7.44
N ILE A 270 -31.78 1.59 -6.52
CA ILE A 270 -32.48 0.56 -5.77
C ILE A 270 -33.93 0.52 -6.24
N LEU A 271 -34.30 -0.57 -6.91
CA LEU A 271 -35.70 -0.89 -7.15
C LEU A 271 -36.31 -1.47 -5.87
N PHE A 272 -37.53 -1.11 -5.53
CA PHE A 272 -38.31 -1.77 -4.49
C PHE A 272 -39.38 -2.64 -5.13
N THR A 273 -39.44 -3.87 -4.66
CA THR A 273 -40.49 -4.81 -4.99
C THR A 273 -41.28 -5.17 -3.74
N ASN A 274 -42.42 -5.82 -3.92
CA ASN A 274 -43.21 -6.34 -2.79
C ASN A 274 -42.47 -7.43 -2.00
N VAL A 275 -41.38 -7.99 -2.55
CA VAL A 275 -40.49 -8.95 -1.89
C VAL A 275 -39.56 -8.25 -0.90
N ASP A 276 -39.27 -6.97 -1.13
CA ASP A 276 -38.38 -6.16 -0.31
C ASP A 276 -39.13 -5.56 0.88
N VAL A 277 -40.21 -4.83 0.60
CA VAL A 277 -41.14 -4.29 1.61
C VAL A 277 -42.56 -4.51 1.09
N LEU A 278 -43.36 -5.23 1.87
CA LEU A 278 -44.77 -5.49 1.52
C LEU A 278 -45.49 -4.15 1.26
N SER A 279 -46.36 -4.14 0.25
CA SER A 279 -47.14 -2.97 -0.22
C SER A 279 -46.33 -1.79 -0.79
N CYS A 280 -45.03 -1.95 -1.06
CA CYS A 280 -44.15 -0.90 -1.60
C CYS A 280 -43.65 -1.13 -3.05
N GLY A 281 -44.20 -2.09 -3.79
CA GLY A 281 -43.69 -2.47 -5.11
C GLY A 281 -43.74 -1.36 -6.16
N GLY A 282 -42.65 -1.23 -6.94
CA GLY A 282 -42.53 -0.33 -8.09
C GLY A 282 -41.85 1.01 -7.82
N GLN A 283 -41.41 1.27 -6.58
CA GLN A 283 -40.64 2.47 -6.23
C GLN A 283 -39.18 2.32 -6.67
N VAL A 284 -38.56 3.40 -7.14
CA VAL A 284 -37.12 3.42 -7.46
C VAL A 284 -36.47 4.51 -6.61
N LEU A 285 -35.51 4.13 -5.79
CA LEU A 285 -34.60 5.05 -5.11
C LEU A 285 -33.34 5.20 -5.95
N ARG A 286 -32.95 6.45 -6.21
CA ARG A 286 -31.65 6.78 -6.77
C ARG A 286 -30.89 7.59 -5.74
N LEU A 287 -29.78 7.04 -5.28
CA LEU A 287 -28.82 7.72 -4.42
C LEU A 287 -27.56 7.87 -5.25
N ASN A 288 -27.19 9.09 -5.60
CA ASN A 288 -26.00 9.34 -6.40
C ASN A 288 -25.28 10.57 -5.88
N GLY A 289 -23.97 10.43 -5.77
CA GLY A 289 -23.05 11.56 -5.64
C GLY A 289 -22.16 11.46 -4.41
N PRO A 290 -21.43 12.55 -4.12
CA PRO A 290 -20.60 12.61 -2.93
C PRO A 290 -21.46 12.50 -1.67
N LEU A 291 -20.94 11.81 -0.66
CA LEU A 291 -21.51 11.86 0.67
C LEU A 291 -21.34 13.28 1.21
N THR A 292 -22.37 13.80 1.90
CA THR A 292 -22.29 15.12 2.55
C THR A 292 -21.16 15.18 3.57
N THR A 293 -20.88 14.04 4.20
CA THR A 293 -19.75 13.83 5.10
C THR A 293 -19.06 12.54 4.66
N PRO A 294 -17.77 12.57 4.26
CA PRO A 294 -17.00 11.36 4.02
C PRO A 294 -17.07 10.42 5.22
N MET A 295 -17.25 9.12 4.98
CA MET A 295 -17.33 8.13 6.04
C MET A 295 -15.99 7.43 6.21
N PRO A 296 -15.19 7.75 7.24
CA PRO A 296 -13.92 7.07 7.47
C PRO A 296 -14.15 5.58 7.76
N TYR A 297 -13.21 4.74 7.34
CA TYR A 297 -13.08 3.38 7.83
C TYR A 297 -12.00 3.28 8.91
N ASP A 298 -12.10 2.28 9.78
CA ASP A 298 -11.07 1.98 10.78
C ASP A 298 -9.89 1.19 10.18
N ASP A 299 -8.88 0.87 10.98
CA ASP A 299 -7.66 0.16 10.51
C ASP A 299 -7.99 -1.23 9.91
N ASP A 300 -9.06 -1.88 10.40
CA ASP A 300 -9.58 -3.14 9.88
C ASP A 300 -10.40 -2.96 8.59
N GLY A 301 -10.66 -1.72 8.19
CA GLY A 301 -11.42 -1.34 7.00
C GLY A 301 -12.93 -1.27 7.22
N ASN A 302 -13.40 -1.31 8.46
CA ASN A 302 -14.84 -1.25 8.78
C ASN A 302 -15.38 0.17 8.62
N PHE A 303 -16.53 0.31 7.98
CA PHE A 303 -17.26 1.57 7.81
C PHE A 303 -18.76 1.39 8.05
N SER A 304 -19.43 2.47 8.43
CA SER A 304 -20.89 2.50 8.59
C SER A 304 -21.44 3.89 8.30
N PHE A 305 -22.38 4.01 7.36
CA PHE A 305 -23.06 5.29 7.08
C PHE A 305 -24.51 5.09 6.72
N VAL A 306 -25.28 6.18 6.81
CA VAL A 306 -26.67 6.25 6.35
C VAL A 306 -26.78 7.40 5.36
N VAL A 307 -27.32 7.11 4.18
CA VAL A 307 -27.76 8.10 3.20
C VAL A 307 -29.26 8.02 3.05
N GLY A 308 -29.92 9.12 2.71
CA GLY A 308 -31.36 9.10 2.50
C GLY A 308 -31.84 10.22 1.60
N ASP A 309 -33.05 10.04 1.08
CA ASP A 309 -33.80 11.05 0.35
C ASP A 309 -34.89 11.60 1.27
N SER A 310 -34.71 12.85 1.70
CA SER A 310 -35.65 13.53 2.60
C SER A 310 -37.03 13.77 1.97
N GLY A 311 -37.13 13.77 0.64
CA GLY A 311 -38.39 13.93 -0.09
C GLY A 311 -39.24 12.66 -0.13
N LEU A 312 -38.62 11.49 -0.07
CA LEU A 312 -39.29 10.19 -0.16
C LEU A 312 -39.32 9.41 1.17
N GLY A 313 -38.62 9.90 2.20
CA GLY A 313 -38.51 9.25 3.51
C GLY A 313 -37.78 7.89 3.46
N VAL A 314 -36.91 7.73 2.47
CA VAL A 314 -36.10 6.53 2.27
C VAL A 314 -34.71 6.74 2.82
N SER A 315 -34.18 5.76 3.54
CA SER A 315 -32.77 5.71 3.92
C SER A 315 -32.13 4.37 3.54
N LEU A 316 -30.85 4.41 3.18
CA LEU A 316 -29.97 3.27 2.97
C LEU A 316 -28.86 3.38 4.00
N GLN A 317 -28.85 2.45 4.96
CA GLN A 317 -27.72 2.21 5.83
C GLN A 317 -26.79 1.20 5.17
N VAL A 318 -25.50 1.52 5.09
CA VAL A 318 -24.47 0.62 4.58
C VAL A 318 -23.49 0.37 5.71
N ASN A 319 -23.27 -0.91 6.05
CA ASN A 319 -22.23 -1.35 6.97
C ASN A 319 -21.34 -2.32 6.21
N GLY A 320 -20.03 -2.13 6.22
CA GLY A 320 -19.14 -3.05 5.54
C GLY A 320 -17.69 -2.96 5.97
N THR A 321 -16.87 -3.82 5.37
CA THR A 321 -15.43 -3.90 5.58
C THR A 321 -14.76 -3.91 4.22
N ILE A 322 -13.76 -3.05 4.03
CA ILE A 322 -12.90 -3.02 2.84
C ILE A 322 -11.59 -3.73 3.18
N THR A 323 -11.32 -4.87 2.54
CA THR A 323 -10.07 -5.60 2.76
C THR A 323 -8.91 -4.92 2.05
N VAL A 324 -7.68 -5.16 2.53
CA VAL A 324 -6.45 -4.70 1.87
C VAL A 324 -6.21 -5.31 0.48
N THR A 325 -6.98 -6.32 0.10
CA THR A 325 -7.01 -6.92 -1.25
C THR A 325 -8.05 -6.29 -2.17
N GLY A 326 -8.76 -5.25 -1.71
CA GLY A 326 -9.79 -4.56 -2.48
C GLY A 326 -11.11 -5.31 -2.56
N ALA A 327 -11.42 -6.21 -1.62
CA ALA A 327 -12.74 -6.81 -1.50
C ALA A 327 -13.62 -6.01 -0.53
N ILE A 328 -14.93 -5.97 -0.78
CA ILE A 328 -15.92 -5.41 0.13
C ILE A 328 -16.88 -6.50 0.56
N SER A 329 -17.15 -6.58 1.86
CA SER A 329 -18.20 -7.42 2.43
C SER A 329 -19.00 -6.64 3.48
N GLY A 330 -20.26 -7.01 3.70
CA GLY A 330 -21.08 -6.32 4.69
C GLY A 330 -22.58 -6.55 4.52
N ASN A 331 -23.36 -5.58 4.95
CA ASN A 331 -24.79 -5.52 4.72
C ASN A 331 -25.24 -4.11 4.35
N ALA A 332 -26.33 -4.04 3.58
CA ALA A 332 -27.02 -2.79 3.33
C ALA A 332 -28.48 -2.94 3.73
N THR A 333 -28.94 -2.04 4.59
CA THR A 333 -30.32 -2.02 5.11
C THR A 333 -31.03 -0.80 4.57
N VAL A 334 -32.07 -1.03 3.78
CA VAL A 334 -32.93 0.05 3.30
C VAL A 334 -34.14 0.15 4.21
N THR A 335 -34.49 1.37 4.60
CA THR A 335 -35.65 1.70 5.42
C THR A 335 -36.53 2.71 4.70
N LEU A 336 -37.83 2.41 4.65
CA LEU A 336 -38.87 3.28 4.11
C LEU A 336 -39.73 3.79 5.27
N THR A 337 -39.76 5.10 5.43
CA THR A 337 -40.66 5.81 6.35
C THR A 337 -41.35 6.96 5.62
N GLY A 338 -42.52 7.40 6.08
CA GLY A 338 -43.18 8.58 5.50
C GLY A 338 -43.88 8.40 4.14
N VAL A 339 -43.83 7.22 3.51
CA VAL A 339 -44.65 6.92 2.31
C VAL A 339 -46.03 6.41 2.74
N PRO A 340 -47.14 7.07 2.35
CA PRO A 340 -48.49 6.63 2.73
C PRO A 340 -48.77 5.18 2.28
N GLY A 341 -49.06 4.29 3.23
CA GLY A 341 -49.35 2.88 2.96
C GLY A 341 -48.12 1.99 2.69
N CYS A 342 -46.91 2.52 2.87
CA CYS A 342 -45.66 1.82 2.59
C CYS A 342 -44.59 2.18 3.64
N SER A 343 -44.32 1.25 4.56
CA SER A 343 -43.23 1.39 5.53
C SER A 343 -42.62 0.04 5.88
N GLY A 344 -41.33 0.04 6.18
CA GLY A 344 -40.61 -1.17 6.56
C GLY A 344 -39.11 -1.06 6.28
N SER A 345 -38.38 -2.10 6.63
CA SER A 345 -36.96 -2.20 6.35
C SER A 345 -36.57 -3.59 5.87
N LYS A 346 -35.52 -3.65 5.06
CA LYS A 346 -34.95 -4.90 4.56
C LYS A 346 -33.44 -4.77 4.46
N SER A 347 -32.74 -5.83 4.86
CA SER A 347 -31.29 -5.93 4.80
C SER A 347 -30.87 -7.00 3.79
N TRP A 348 -29.79 -6.73 3.07
CA TRP A 348 -29.18 -7.66 2.12
C TRP A 348 -27.67 -7.72 2.35
N PRO A 349 -27.02 -8.86 2.07
CA PRO A 349 -25.57 -8.91 1.97
C PRO A 349 -25.06 -7.91 0.94
N LEU A 350 -23.97 -7.23 1.30
CA LEU A 350 -23.18 -6.39 0.41
C LEU A 350 -21.91 -7.15 0.09
N VAL A 351 -21.65 -7.41 -1.19
CA VAL A 351 -20.39 -8.02 -1.65
C VAL A 351 -19.89 -7.21 -2.83
N GLY A 352 -18.59 -6.91 -2.87
CA GLY A 352 -18.02 -6.12 -3.93
C GLY A 352 -16.52 -6.30 -4.08
N ALA A 353 -15.98 -5.71 -5.15
CA ALA A 353 -14.57 -5.66 -5.42
C ALA A 353 -14.18 -4.31 -6.05
N ARG A 354 -12.92 -3.93 -5.86
CA ARG A 354 -12.32 -2.76 -6.48
C ARG A 354 -12.27 -2.95 -8.00
N LEU A 355 -12.62 -1.89 -8.73
CA LEU A 355 -12.47 -1.83 -10.17
C LEU A 355 -11.00 -1.61 -10.55
N PRO A 356 -10.54 -2.14 -11.71
CA PRO A 356 -9.15 -2.02 -12.17
C PRO A 356 -8.65 -0.59 -12.35
#